data_AF-A0A5D2V8W7-F1
#
_entry.id   AF-A0A5D2V8W7-F1
#
_cell.length_a   1.000
_cell.length_b   1.000
_cell.length_c   1.000
_cell.angle_alpha   90.00
_cell.angle_beta   90.00
_cell.angle_gamma   90.00
#
_symmetry.space_group_name_H-M   'P 1'
#
loop_
_entity.id
_entity.type
_entity.pdbx_description
1 polymer ?
#
loop_
_entity_poly.entity_id
_entity_poly.type
_entity_poly.pdbx_seq_one_letter_code
_entity_poly.pdbx_strand_id
1 'polypeptide(L)'
;MAVLWRSFSLYSPFHLSVPPKPIYSYSSPSSCTCSSSSSMEAPPQGYRRNVGICLINSSKKIFSASRLDIPSAWQMPQGGIDDNEDPKVAALRELKEETGVSSAEILAEVPYWLTYDFPPEVRAKLKHQWGSDWKGQAQKWFLLKFTGKEEEINLLGDGSEKPEFGEWSWMTPEQIVEHAVDFKKPVYNKVLEVFTPYLH
;
A
#
# COMPACT_ATOMS: atom_id res chain seq x y z
N MET A 1 14.93 12.32 -12.67
CA MET A 1 13.64 12.26 -13.39
C MET A 1 12.76 11.35 -12.58
N ALA A 2 11.86 11.92 -11.77
CA ALA A 2 10.89 11.17 -10.99
C ALA A 2 9.91 10.49 -11.94
N VAL A 3 9.86 9.15 -11.94
CA VAL A 3 9.03 8.37 -12.85
C VAL A 3 7.71 8.04 -12.15
N LEU A 4 6.71 8.91 -12.32
CA LEU A 4 5.26 8.59 -12.26
C LEU A 4 4.89 7.43 -11.32
N TRP A 5 4.97 7.68 -10.01
CA TRP A 5 4.53 6.75 -8.98
C TRP A 5 3.10 7.10 -8.61
N ARG A 6 2.16 6.19 -8.90
CA ARG A 6 0.77 6.33 -8.47
C ARG A 6 0.27 5.06 -7.82
N SER A 7 -0.46 5.22 -6.72
CA SER A 7 -1.40 4.24 -6.21
C SER A 7 -2.60 4.19 -7.17
N PHE A 8 -2.53 3.36 -8.22
CA PHE A 8 -3.58 3.33 -9.24
C PHE A 8 -4.98 3.11 -8.66
N SER A 9 -5.92 3.95 -9.11
CA SER A 9 -7.35 3.73 -8.94
C SER A 9 -7.76 2.57 -9.82
N LEU A 10 -8.03 1.43 -9.18
CA LEU A 10 -8.45 0.23 -9.89
C LEU A 10 -9.95 0.25 -10.19
N TYR A 11 -10.69 1.24 -9.67
CA TYR A 11 -12.14 1.31 -9.82
C TYR A 11 -12.55 2.46 -10.75
N SER A 12 -12.96 2.09 -11.96
CA SER A 12 -13.85 2.92 -12.76
C SER A 12 -15.29 2.56 -12.37
N PRO A 13 -16.20 3.52 -12.10
CA PRO A 13 -17.60 3.20 -11.84
C PRO A 13 -18.28 3.02 -13.20
N PHE A 14 -18.35 1.78 -13.70
CA PHE A 14 -19.32 1.44 -14.73
C PHE A 14 -20.45 0.65 -14.11
N HIS A 15 -21.62 1.29 -14.10
CA HIS A 15 -22.89 0.71 -13.72
C HIS A 15 -23.21 -0.44 -14.69
N LEU A 16 -22.99 -1.68 -14.25
CA LEU A 16 -23.38 -2.87 -15.01
C LEU A 16 -24.67 -3.42 -14.42
N SER A 17 -25.74 -3.24 -15.18
CA SER A 17 -27.03 -3.89 -15.02
C SER A 17 -26.85 -5.40 -14.95
N VAL A 18 -27.41 -6.03 -13.93
CA VAL A 18 -27.34 -7.48 -13.68
C VAL A 18 -28.30 -8.22 -14.61
N PRO A 19 -27.84 -9.20 -15.44
CA PRO A 19 -28.72 -10.20 -16.01
C PRO A 19 -28.83 -11.45 -15.08
N PRO A 20 -29.95 -12.19 -15.13
CA PRO A 20 -30.25 -13.26 -14.18
C PRO A 20 -29.40 -14.53 -14.38
N LYS A 21 -29.18 -15.23 -13.26
CA LYS A 21 -28.39 -16.47 -13.14
C LYS A 21 -29.10 -17.68 -13.76
N PRO A 22 -28.40 -18.61 -14.44
CA PRO A 22 -28.87 -19.98 -14.59
C PRO A 22 -28.45 -20.85 -13.40
N ILE A 23 -29.37 -21.72 -12.99
CA ILE A 23 -29.23 -22.73 -11.93
C ILE A 23 -28.51 -23.94 -12.51
N TYR A 24 -27.37 -24.35 -11.93
CA TYR A 24 -26.88 -25.72 -12.06
C TYR A 24 -26.24 -26.23 -10.77
N SER A 25 -26.42 -27.54 -10.59
CA SER A 25 -26.32 -28.35 -9.39
C SER A 25 -24.91 -28.70 -8.92
N TYR A 26 -24.82 -28.95 -7.61
CA TYR A 26 -23.65 -29.30 -6.81
C TYR A 26 -22.81 -30.49 -7.32
N SER A 27 -21.49 -30.38 -7.14
CA SER A 27 -20.55 -31.48 -6.88
C SER A 27 -19.29 -30.93 -6.22
N SER A 28 -19.12 -31.16 -4.92
CA SER A 28 -17.80 -31.15 -4.23
C SER A 28 -17.07 -32.47 -4.54
N PRO A 29 -15.76 -32.66 -4.26
CA PRO A 29 -14.86 -31.83 -3.45
C PRO A 29 -13.47 -31.58 -4.09
N SER A 30 -12.71 -30.62 -3.53
CA SER A 30 -11.28 -30.77 -3.21
C SER A 30 -10.76 -29.48 -2.60
N SER A 31 -10.31 -29.60 -1.35
CA SER A 31 -9.57 -28.59 -0.60
C SER A 31 -8.27 -28.24 -1.33
N CYS A 32 -8.17 -27.02 -1.83
CA CYS A 32 -6.91 -26.40 -2.23
C CYS A 32 -6.61 -25.25 -1.26
N THR A 33 -5.94 -25.59 -0.17
CA THR A 33 -5.16 -24.66 0.63
C THR A 33 -3.91 -24.28 -0.18
N CYS A 34 -3.72 -23.00 -0.47
CA CYS A 34 -2.39 -22.46 -0.73
C CYS A 34 -2.33 -20.97 -0.36
N SER A 35 -2.52 -20.71 0.94
CA SER A 35 -1.99 -19.52 1.59
C SER A 35 -0.50 -19.74 1.81
N SER A 36 0.35 -19.24 0.90
CA SER A 36 1.78 -19.11 1.17
C SER A 36 2.26 -17.74 0.70
N SER A 37 1.97 -16.71 1.49
CA SER A 37 2.71 -15.45 1.36
C SER A 37 4.12 -15.71 1.86
N SER A 38 5.00 -16.06 0.91
CA SER A 38 6.43 -16.30 1.12
C SER A 38 7.11 -14.97 1.43
N SER A 39 7.56 -14.83 2.67
CA SER A 39 8.51 -13.81 3.09
C SER A 39 9.87 -14.07 2.42
N MET A 40 10.26 -13.23 1.46
CA MET A 40 11.52 -13.36 0.71
C MET A 40 12.54 -12.30 1.16
N GLU A 41 13.83 -12.66 1.23
CA GLU A 41 14.94 -11.75 1.57
C GLU A 41 15.17 -10.69 0.49
N ALA A 42 14.83 -11.00 -0.77
CA ALA A 42 14.97 -10.13 -1.93
C ALA A 42 13.65 -10.06 -2.73
N PRO A 43 13.38 -8.97 -3.47
CA PRO A 43 12.16 -8.85 -4.27
C PRO A 43 12.19 -9.86 -5.42
N PRO A 44 11.13 -10.69 -5.61
CA PRO A 44 11.09 -11.68 -6.67
C PRO A 44 11.02 -11.08 -8.07
N GLN A 45 11.53 -11.80 -9.07
CA GLN A 45 11.53 -11.36 -10.45
C GLN A 45 10.10 -11.15 -10.99
N GLY A 46 9.90 -10.06 -11.72
CA GLY A 46 8.60 -9.70 -12.28
C GLY A 46 7.69 -8.97 -11.30
N TYR A 47 8.20 -8.54 -10.13
CA TYR A 47 7.52 -7.61 -9.23
C TYR A 47 8.23 -6.25 -9.23
N ARG A 48 7.44 -5.18 -9.22
CA ARG A 48 7.96 -3.81 -9.08
C ARG A 48 8.36 -3.57 -7.63
N ARG A 49 9.58 -3.05 -7.40
CA ARG A 49 10.06 -2.70 -6.05
C ARG A 49 9.35 -1.45 -5.53
N ASN A 50 8.90 -1.51 -4.28
CA ASN A 50 8.14 -0.46 -3.62
C ASN A 50 8.44 -0.48 -2.11
N VAL A 51 8.20 0.63 -1.44
CA VAL A 51 8.23 0.76 0.02
C VAL A 51 6.85 1.10 0.56
N GLY A 52 6.52 0.56 1.73
CA GLY A 52 5.37 0.99 2.51
C GLY A 52 5.82 1.60 3.84
N ILE A 53 5.11 2.63 4.28
CA ILE A 53 5.44 3.39 5.49
C ILE A 53 4.30 3.25 6.48
N CYS A 54 4.56 2.61 7.62
CA CYS A 54 3.69 2.67 8.79
C CYS A 54 4.18 3.82 9.67
N LEU A 55 3.57 5.00 9.55
CA LEU A 55 3.92 6.17 10.37
C LEU A 55 3.03 6.20 11.62
N ILE A 56 3.63 6.22 12.81
CA ILE A 56 2.90 6.29 14.09
C ILE A 56 3.11 7.62 14.80
N ASN A 57 2.08 8.12 15.48
CA ASN A 57 2.18 9.27 16.38
C ASN A 57 2.58 8.87 17.81
N SER A 58 2.69 9.86 18.69
CA SER A 58 2.97 9.66 20.12
C SER A 58 1.94 8.80 20.84
N SER A 59 0.71 8.76 20.34
CA SER A 59 -0.40 7.95 20.83
C SER A 59 -0.50 6.57 20.17
N LYS A 60 0.55 6.13 19.44
CA LYS A 60 0.63 4.82 18.76
C LYS A 60 -0.44 4.58 17.69
N LYS A 61 -1.11 5.64 17.24
CA LYS A 61 -2.02 5.58 16.11
C LYS A 61 -1.25 5.71 14.81
N ILE A 62 -1.72 5.04 13.77
CA ILE A 62 -1.09 4.95 12.46
C ILE A 62 -1.70 6.00 11.53
N PHE A 63 -0.84 6.71 10.82
CA PHE A 63 -1.25 7.65 9.78
C PHE A 63 -1.86 6.88 8.61
N SER A 64 -3.02 7.32 8.15
CA SER A 64 -3.61 6.84 6.91
C SER A 64 -4.31 7.96 6.18
N ALA A 65 -4.38 7.81 4.87
CA ALA A 65 -4.97 8.78 3.98
C ALA A 65 -5.98 8.11 3.05
N SER A 66 -7.12 8.78 2.84
CA SER A 66 -8.16 8.36 1.93
C SER A 66 -7.81 8.77 0.51
N ARG A 67 -8.09 7.90 -0.44
CA ARG A 67 -7.85 8.18 -1.85
C ARG A 67 -8.86 9.19 -2.38
N LEU A 68 -8.42 10.15 -3.21
CA LEU A 68 -9.33 11.11 -3.86
C LEU A 68 -10.36 10.44 -4.78
N ASP A 69 -9.97 9.34 -5.44
CA ASP A 69 -10.84 8.60 -6.36
C ASP A 69 -11.84 7.69 -5.65
N ILE A 70 -11.50 7.21 -4.45
CA ILE A 70 -12.33 6.31 -3.64
C ILE A 70 -12.19 6.75 -2.17
N PRO A 71 -13.01 7.71 -1.70
CA PRO A 71 -12.87 8.26 -0.36
C PRO A 71 -13.01 7.24 0.78
N SER A 72 -13.66 6.10 0.54
CA SER A 72 -13.77 5.01 1.51
C SER A 72 -12.53 4.10 1.58
N ALA A 73 -11.60 4.21 0.62
CA ALA A 73 -10.40 3.41 0.56
C ALA A 73 -9.25 4.16 1.22
N TRP A 74 -8.91 3.73 2.44
CA TRP A 74 -7.80 4.28 3.21
C TRP A 74 -6.54 3.43 3.01
N GLN A 75 -5.40 4.10 2.97
CA GLN A 75 -4.10 3.43 2.88
C GLN A 75 -3.03 4.19 3.67
N MET A 76 -2.04 3.42 4.12
CA MET A 76 -0.75 3.94 4.57
C MET A 76 0.07 4.47 3.36
N PRO A 77 0.98 5.43 3.57
CA PRO A 77 1.86 5.94 2.52
C PRO A 77 2.73 4.84 1.89
N GLN A 78 2.93 4.88 0.58
CA GLN A 78 3.70 3.87 -0.13
C GLN A 78 4.17 4.31 -1.51
N GLY A 79 5.39 3.95 -1.85
CA GLY A 79 6.08 4.59 -2.95
C GLY A 79 7.17 3.77 -3.59
N GLY A 80 7.71 4.27 -4.68
CA GLY A 80 8.70 3.55 -5.44
C GLY A 80 10.06 3.41 -4.80
N ILE A 81 10.79 2.40 -5.27
CA ILE A 81 12.23 2.34 -5.06
C ILE A 81 12.89 2.47 -6.42
N ASP A 82 13.69 3.52 -6.59
CA ASP A 82 14.47 3.75 -7.80
C ASP A 82 15.62 2.73 -7.93
N ASP A 83 16.24 2.69 -9.10
CA ASP A 83 17.37 1.79 -9.35
C ASP A 83 18.57 2.16 -8.47
N ASN A 84 19.06 1.17 -7.72
CA ASN A 84 20.12 1.31 -6.71
C ASN A 84 19.78 2.23 -5.52
N GLU A 85 18.51 2.62 -5.35
CA GLU A 85 18.07 3.36 -4.18
C GLU A 85 17.96 2.45 -2.95
N ASP A 86 18.46 2.92 -1.80
CA ASP A 86 18.30 2.24 -0.53
C ASP A 86 16.82 2.32 -0.08
N PRO A 87 16.18 1.20 0.32
CA PRO A 87 14.77 1.21 0.71
C PRO A 87 14.43 2.17 1.87
N LYS A 88 15.35 2.45 2.81
CA LYS A 88 15.10 3.42 3.88
C LYS A 88 15.08 4.84 3.34
N VAL A 89 15.98 5.14 2.40
CA VAL A 89 16.02 6.44 1.71
C VAL A 89 14.73 6.62 0.90
N ALA A 90 14.31 5.59 0.16
CA ALA A 90 13.05 5.60 -0.57
C ALA A 90 11.85 5.84 0.37
N ALA A 91 11.79 5.15 1.52
CA ALA A 91 10.69 5.32 2.47
C ALA A 91 10.55 6.76 3.00
N LEU A 92 11.67 7.41 3.31
CA LEU A 92 11.67 8.81 3.78
C LEU A 92 11.32 9.78 2.65
N ARG A 93 11.84 9.55 1.43
CA ARG A 93 11.52 10.35 0.25
C ARG A 93 10.02 10.27 -0.08
N GLU A 94 9.49 9.07 -0.18
CA GLU A 94 8.09 8.81 -0.51
C GLU A 94 7.14 9.34 0.58
N LEU A 95 7.50 9.21 1.86
CA LEU A 95 6.73 9.82 2.94
C LEU A 95 6.61 11.34 2.74
N LYS A 96 7.72 12.01 2.40
CA LYS A 96 7.73 13.45 2.16
C LYS A 96 6.94 13.83 0.90
N GLU A 97 7.14 13.11 -0.20
CA GLU A 97 6.44 13.35 -1.47
C GLU A 97 4.93 13.19 -1.33
N GLU A 98 4.46 12.18 -0.58
CA GLU A 98 3.03 11.89 -0.44
C GLU A 98 2.32 12.71 0.64
N THR A 99 3.04 13.11 1.70
CA THR A 99 2.40 13.67 2.91
C THR A 99 3.03 14.97 3.42
N GLY A 100 4.11 15.44 2.81
CA GLY A 100 4.88 16.59 3.28
C GLY A 100 5.74 16.32 4.52
N VAL A 101 5.56 15.16 5.19
CA VAL A 101 6.25 14.82 6.43
C VAL A 101 7.73 14.56 6.20
N SER A 102 8.55 15.32 6.91
CA SER A 102 10.02 15.19 6.97
C SER A 102 10.51 14.91 8.40
N SER A 103 9.73 15.25 9.42
CA SER A 103 10.03 14.99 10.83
C SER A 103 9.57 13.58 11.24
N ALA A 104 10.35 12.57 10.83
CA ALA A 104 10.09 11.19 11.20
C ALA A 104 11.38 10.39 11.44
N GLU A 105 11.31 9.41 12.35
CA GLU A 105 12.42 8.53 12.71
C GLU A 105 12.07 7.07 12.44
N ILE A 106 12.95 6.32 11.76
CA ILE A 106 12.74 4.89 11.54
C ILE A 106 12.96 4.12 12.85
N LEU A 107 11.96 3.35 13.28
CA LEU A 107 12.01 2.51 14.48
C LEU A 107 12.30 1.05 14.15
N ALA A 108 11.72 0.55 13.06
CA ALA A 108 11.81 -0.85 12.67
C ALA A 108 11.56 -1.03 11.17
N GLU A 109 11.88 -2.21 10.67
CA GLU A 109 11.54 -2.64 9.32
C GLU A 109 10.95 -4.05 9.35
N VAL A 110 10.10 -4.36 8.37
CA VAL A 110 9.71 -5.75 8.12
C VAL A 110 10.92 -6.47 7.54
N PRO A 111 11.36 -7.61 8.13
CA PRO A 111 12.63 -8.23 7.75
C PRO A 111 12.63 -8.76 6.32
N TYR A 112 11.46 -9.09 5.79
CA TYR A 112 11.26 -9.65 4.45
C TYR A 112 10.42 -8.74 3.53
N TRP A 113 10.50 -9.01 2.23
CA TRP A 113 9.63 -8.40 1.24
C TRP A 113 8.25 -9.05 1.25
N LEU A 114 7.22 -8.22 1.14
CA LEU A 114 5.82 -8.63 1.01
C LEU A 114 5.37 -8.40 -0.42
N THR A 115 4.79 -9.41 -1.05
CA THR A 115 4.30 -9.31 -2.43
C THR A 115 2.79 -9.38 -2.50
N TYR A 116 2.21 -8.65 -3.44
CA TYR A 116 0.84 -8.85 -3.89
C TYR A 116 0.77 -8.78 -5.41
N ASP A 117 -0.12 -9.59 -5.97
CA ASP A 117 -0.34 -9.63 -7.41
C ASP A 117 -1.36 -8.58 -7.82
N PHE A 118 -1.17 -8.00 -9.01
CA PHE A 118 -2.21 -7.18 -9.61
C PHE A 118 -3.33 -8.09 -10.14
N PRO A 119 -4.60 -7.75 -9.90
CA PRO A 119 -5.70 -8.41 -10.57
C PRO A 119 -5.54 -8.36 -12.10
N PRO A 120 -6.03 -9.36 -12.87
CA PRO A 120 -5.81 -9.42 -14.32
C PRO A 120 -6.21 -8.15 -15.08
N GLU A 121 -7.34 -7.54 -14.70
CA GLU A 121 -7.84 -6.30 -15.30
C GLU A 121 -6.94 -5.09 -15.02
N VAL A 122 -6.28 -5.09 -13.87
CA VAL A 122 -5.34 -4.05 -13.45
C VAL A 122 -4.02 -4.22 -14.17
N ARG A 123 -3.50 -5.45 -14.20
CA ARG A 123 -2.26 -5.77 -14.91
C ARG A 123 -2.36 -5.42 -16.39
N ALA A 124 -3.50 -5.69 -17.03
CA ALA A 124 -3.73 -5.34 -18.43
C ALA A 124 -3.63 -3.82 -18.68
N LYS A 125 -4.21 -3.00 -17.80
CA LYS A 125 -4.12 -1.53 -17.89
C LYS A 125 -2.70 -1.03 -17.63
N LEU A 126 -2.05 -1.54 -16.59
CA LEU A 126 -0.69 -1.14 -16.21
C LEU A 126 0.34 -1.52 -17.27
N LYS A 127 0.19 -2.67 -17.94
CA LYS A 127 1.04 -3.07 -19.05
C LYS A 127 1.05 -2.03 -20.18
N HIS A 128 -0.10 -1.43 -20.46
CA HIS A 128 -0.21 -0.38 -21.48
C HIS A 128 0.43 0.94 -21.03
N GLN A 129 0.32 1.29 -19.75
CA GLN A 129 0.81 2.56 -19.20
C GLN A 129 2.30 2.56 -18.87
N TRP A 130 2.82 1.45 -18.34
CA TRP A 130 4.21 1.34 -17.91
C TRP A 130 5.11 0.68 -18.97
N GLY A 131 4.53 0.13 -20.04
CA GLY A 131 5.29 -0.59 -21.07
C GLY A 131 5.93 -1.89 -20.58
N SER A 132 5.65 -2.30 -19.34
CA SER A 132 6.27 -3.42 -18.63
C SER A 132 5.21 -4.35 -18.04
N ASP A 133 5.44 -5.66 -18.14
CA ASP A 133 4.49 -6.69 -17.70
C ASP A 133 4.77 -7.14 -16.25
N TRP A 134 4.68 -6.19 -15.31
CA TRP A 134 4.82 -6.49 -13.88
C TRP A 134 3.64 -7.36 -13.40
N LYS A 135 3.95 -8.43 -12.66
CA LYS A 135 2.98 -9.33 -12.04
C LYS A 135 2.28 -8.68 -10.84
N GLY A 136 2.99 -7.80 -10.14
CA GLY A 136 2.56 -7.22 -8.88
C GLY A 136 3.59 -6.25 -8.32
N GLN A 137 3.45 -5.93 -7.03
CA GLN A 137 4.47 -5.17 -6.29
C GLN A 137 5.13 -6.02 -5.22
N ALA A 138 6.42 -5.80 -5.01
CA ALA A 138 7.18 -6.28 -3.88
C ALA A 138 7.49 -5.10 -2.97
N GLN A 139 6.98 -5.13 -1.75
CA GLN A 139 7.02 -4.05 -0.78
C GLN A 139 7.95 -4.37 0.38
N LYS A 140 8.87 -3.46 0.68
CA LYS A 140 9.62 -3.43 1.94
C LYS A 140 8.95 -2.40 2.85
N TRP A 141 8.62 -2.79 4.09
CA TRP A 141 7.84 -1.95 4.99
C TRP A 141 8.69 -1.41 6.13
N PHE A 142 8.47 -0.14 6.49
CA PHE A 142 9.18 0.55 7.57
C PHE A 142 8.18 1.11 8.57
N LEU A 143 8.50 0.98 9.86
CA LEU A 143 7.79 1.65 10.94
C LEU A 143 8.53 2.94 11.27
N LEU A 144 7.85 4.07 11.14
CA LEU A 144 8.38 5.39 11.43
C LEU A 144 7.61 6.01 12.59
N LYS A 145 8.31 6.75 13.44
CA LYS A 145 7.72 7.60 14.47
C LYS A 145 7.66 9.02 13.99
N PHE A 146 6.48 9.61 14.00
CA PHE A 146 6.30 11.03 13.75
C PHE A 146 6.84 11.85 14.94
N THR A 147 7.75 12.77 14.64
CA THR A 147 8.41 13.66 15.62
C THR A 147 8.11 15.14 15.35
N GLY A 148 7.36 15.43 14.28
CA GLY A 148 6.94 16.77 13.88
C GLY A 148 5.67 17.26 14.57
N LYS A 149 5.07 18.28 13.95
CA LYS A 149 3.76 18.81 14.34
C LYS A 149 2.76 18.55 13.23
N GLU A 150 1.48 18.36 13.57
CA GLU A 150 0.46 17.97 12.58
C GLU A 150 0.31 18.97 11.43
N GLU A 151 0.68 20.25 11.62
CA GLU A 151 0.68 21.25 10.55
C GLU A 151 1.70 20.97 9.44
N GLU A 152 2.66 20.07 9.67
CA GLU A 152 3.60 19.57 8.66
C GLU A 152 2.92 18.62 7.66
N ILE A 153 1.82 17.99 8.06
CA ILE A 153 1.10 17.04 7.22
C ILE A 153 0.35 17.81 6.14
N ASN A 154 0.81 17.64 4.90
CA ASN A 154 0.22 18.22 3.71
C ASN A 154 -0.03 17.13 2.66
N LEU A 155 -1.29 16.79 2.41
CA LEU A 155 -1.67 15.80 1.38
C LEU A 155 -1.48 16.29 -0.05
N LEU A 156 -1.13 17.57 -0.24
CA LEU A 156 -0.57 18.06 -1.52
C LEU A 156 0.90 17.66 -1.69
N GLY A 157 1.50 16.99 -0.70
CA GLY A 157 2.90 16.60 -0.71
C GLY A 157 3.85 17.78 -0.57
N ASP A 158 5.01 17.66 -1.21
CA ASP A 158 5.98 18.75 -1.38
C ASP A 158 5.77 19.57 -2.66
N GLY A 159 4.65 19.36 -3.35
CA GLY A 159 4.28 20.05 -4.59
C GLY A 159 4.97 19.53 -5.85
N SER A 160 5.73 18.44 -5.75
CA SER A 160 6.33 17.78 -6.92
C SER A 160 5.31 17.07 -7.81
N GLU A 161 4.21 16.58 -7.23
CA GLU A 161 3.27 15.67 -7.90
C GLU A 161 1.79 16.04 -7.67
N LYS A 162 0.90 15.40 -8.44
CA LYS A 162 -0.56 15.59 -8.28
C LYS A 162 -1.04 14.90 -7.00
N PRO A 163 -1.87 15.56 -6.17
CA PRO A 163 -2.40 14.97 -4.94
C PRO A 163 -3.11 13.63 -5.21
N GLU A 164 -2.80 12.61 -4.41
CA GLU A 164 -3.45 11.29 -4.45
C GLU A 164 -4.49 11.13 -3.34
N PHE A 165 -4.35 11.91 -2.27
CA PHE A 165 -5.13 11.78 -1.04
C PHE A 165 -6.05 12.96 -0.80
N GLY A 166 -7.23 12.68 -0.25
CA GLY A 166 -8.25 13.69 0.05
C GLY A 166 -8.26 14.06 1.53
N GLU A 167 -8.34 13.06 2.40
CA GLU A 167 -8.39 13.23 3.84
C GLU A 167 -7.33 12.35 4.49
N TRP A 168 -6.90 12.72 5.70
CA TRP A 168 -6.02 11.90 6.51
C TRP A 168 -6.54 11.77 7.93
N SER A 169 -6.13 10.70 8.62
CA SER A 169 -6.51 10.43 9.99
C SER A 169 -5.49 9.56 10.68
N TRP A 170 -5.42 9.70 12.01
CA TRP A 170 -4.71 8.78 12.89
C TRP A 170 -5.65 7.65 13.31
N MET A 171 -5.38 6.43 12.85
CA MET A 171 -6.22 5.25 13.03
C MET A 171 -5.56 4.20 13.92
N THR A 172 -6.35 3.35 14.59
CA THR A 172 -5.82 2.16 15.27
C THR A 172 -5.47 1.07 14.26
N PRO A 173 -4.60 0.10 14.61
CA PRO A 173 -4.28 -1.04 13.73
C PRO A 173 -5.51 -1.77 13.17
N GLU A 174 -6.57 -1.90 13.98
CA GLU A 174 -7.82 -2.55 13.58
C GLU A 174 -8.55 -1.74 12.52
N GLN A 175 -8.65 -0.42 12.71
CA GLN A 175 -9.27 0.51 11.76
C GLN A 175 -8.54 0.53 10.42
N ILE A 176 -7.20 0.42 10.43
CA ILE A 176 -6.38 0.34 9.22
C ILE A 176 -6.80 -0.86 8.35
N VAL A 177 -6.98 -2.03 8.96
CA VAL A 177 -7.36 -3.24 8.24
C VAL A 177 -8.82 -3.19 7.80
N GLU A 178 -9.71 -2.60 8.60
CA GLU A 178 -11.13 -2.42 8.28
C GLU A 178 -11.34 -1.55 7.04
N HIS A 179 -10.63 -0.42 6.95
CA HIS A 179 -10.76 0.58 5.88
C HIS A 179 -9.86 0.34 4.67
N ALA A 180 -8.93 -0.63 4.75
CA ALA A 180 -8.12 -1.01 3.61
C ALA A 180 -8.93 -1.74 2.53
N VAL A 181 -8.52 -1.59 1.27
CA VAL A 181 -9.05 -2.38 0.16
C VAL A 181 -8.72 -3.87 0.34
N ASP A 182 -9.64 -4.76 -0.04
CA ASP A 182 -9.58 -6.19 0.31
C ASP A 182 -8.28 -6.89 -0.07
N PHE A 183 -7.71 -6.59 -1.24
CA PHE A 183 -6.47 -7.22 -1.69
C PHE A 183 -5.22 -6.74 -0.93
N LYS A 184 -5.29 -5.59 -0.23
CA LYS A 184 -4.18 -5.09 0.63
C LYS A 184 -4.26 -5.57 2.08
N LYS A 185 -5.44 -6.00 2.56
CA LYS A 185 -5.63 -6.48 3.94
C LYS A 185 -4.62 -7.55 4.36
N PRO A 186 -4.28 -8.56 3.55
CA PRO A 186 -3.28 -9.56 3.93
C PRO A 186 -1.88 -8.98 4.15
N VAL A 187 -1.49 -7.97 3.37
CA VAL A 187 -0.21 -7.27 3.52
C VAL A 187 -0.22 -6.48 4.82
N TYR A 188 -1.30 -5.71 5.07
CA TYR A 188 -1.41 -4.89 6.29
C TYR A 188 -1.41 -5.74 7.55
N ASN A 189 -2.14 -6.85 7.57
CA ASN A 189 -2.11 -7.77 8.72
C ASN A 189 -0.69 -8.24 9.06
N LYS A 190 0.11 -8.63 8.06
CA LYS A 190 1.51 -9.05 8.26
C LYS A 190 2.41 -7.92 8.74
N VAL A 191 2.21 -6.71 8.22
CA VAL A 191 2.96 -5.52 8.64
C VAL A 191 2.66 -5.20 10.10
N LEU A 192 1.38 -5.19 10.48
CA LEU A 192 0.94 -4.91 11.84
C LEU A 192 1.38 -6.00 12.82
N GLU A 193 1.35 -7.27 12.42
CA GLU A 193 1.89 -8.38 13.21
C GLU A 193 3.36 -8.17 13.56
N VAL A 194 4.19 -7.81 12.57
CA VAL A 194 5.63 -7.54 12.79
C VAL A 194 5.84 -6.31 13.67
N PHE A 195 5.02 -5.27 13.51
CA PHE A 195 5.15 -4.02 14.27
C PHE A 195 4.42 -4.00 15.60
N THR A 196 3.68 -5.06 15.94
CA THR A 196 2.93 -5.21 17.21
C THR A 196 3.74 -4.81 18.45
N PRO A 197 5.03 -5.20 18.62
CA PRO A 197 5.84 -4.81 19.77
C PRO A 197 6.03 -3.29 19.96
N TYR A 198 5.77 -2.48 18.93
CA TYR A 198 5.94 -1.03 18.95
C TYR A 198 4.61 -0.27 19.07
N LEU A 199 3.48 -0.97 18.93
CA LEU A 199 2.13 -0.40 18.86
C LEU A 199 1.36 -0.48 20.20
N HIS A 200 1.98 -1.04 21.24
CA HIS A 200 1.45 -1.12 22.61
C HIS A 200 2.12 -0.11 23.55
#